data_AF-A0A164XYW1-F1
#
_entry.id   AF-A0A164XYW1-F1
#
_cell.length_a   1.000
_cell.length_b   1.000
_cell.length_c   1.000
_cell.angle_alpha   90.00
_cell.angle_beta   90.00
_cell.angle_gamma   90.00
#
_symmetry.space_group_name_H-M   'P 1'
#
loop_
_entity.id
_entity.type
_entity.pdbx_description
1 polymer ?
#
loop_
_entity_poly.entity_id
_entity_poly.type
_entity_poly.pdbx_seq_one_letter_code
_entity_poly.pdbx_strand_id
1 'polypeptide(L)' 'HVPRPANAFIIFRRYYTNNVHKPGTVDTSKSTLSRIIGEAWNALDPEQRKPFDDAAKREKAAHALKHPEYQFKPIHSK' A
#
# COMPACT_ATOMS: atom_id res chain seq x y z
N HIS A 1 -10.08 15.41 7.25
CA HIS A 1 -8.76 14.78 7.38
C HIS A 1 -8.41 14.14 6.04
N VAL A 2 -7.29 14.51 5.42
CA VAL A 2 -6.86 13.94 4.12
C VAL A 2 -5.98 12.71 4.40
N PRO A 3 -6.32 11.52 3.88
CA PRO A 3 -5.52 10.31 4.10
C PRO A 3 -4.15 10.40 3.41
N ARG A 4 -3.17 9.64 3.88
CA ARG A 4 -1.84 9.60 3.26
C ARG A 4 -1.92 9.00 1.84
N PRO A 5 -1.12 9.49 0.88
CA PRO A 5 -0.97 8.81 -0.40
C PRO A 5 -0.40 7.41 -0.19
N ALA A 6 -0.87 6.45 -0.99
CA ALA A 6 -0.42 5.07 -0.90
C ALA A 6 1.04 4.96 -1.39
N ASN A 7 1.89 4.31 -0.59
CA ASN A 7 3.24 3.95 -1.02
C ASN A 7 3.21 2.63 -1.83
N ALA A 8 4.37 2.24 -2.38
CA ALA A 8 4.48 1.07 -3.25
C ALA A 8 3.97 -0.22 -2.57
N PHE A 9 4.30 -0.42 -1.29
CA PHE A 9 3.82 -1.56 -0.51
C PHE A 9 2.30 -1.55 -0.30
N ILE A 10 1.68 -0.40 -0.04
CA ILE A 10 0.22 -0.30 0.12
C ILE A 10 -0.49 -0.61 -1.21
N ILE A 11 0.07 -0.19 -2.34
CA ILE A 11 -0.44 -0.53 -3.67
C ILE A 11 -0.29 -2.03 -3.93
N PHE A 12 0.88 -2.61 -3.65
CA PHE A 12 1.12 -4.04 -3.76
C PHE A 12 0.18 -4.85 -2.87
N ARG A 13 -0.04 -4.44 -1.62
CA ARG A 13 -0.95 -5.10 -0.69
C ARG A 13 -2.36 -5.17 -1.26
N ARG A 14 -2.88 -4.06 -1.81
CA ARG A 14 -4.20 -4.04 -2.47
C ARG A 14 -4.25 -4.99 -3.66
N TYR A 15 -3.22 -4.99 -4.49
CA TYR A 15 -3.09 -5.92 -5.60
C TYR A 15 -3.11 -7.37 -5.11
N TYR A 16 -2.29 -7.71 -4.10
CA TYR A 16 -2.20 -9.06 -3.57
C TYR A 16 -3.51 -9.51 -2.94
N THR A 17 -4.16 -8.67 -2.13
CA THR A 17 -5.46 -9.03 -1.54
C THR A 17 -6.53 -9.23 -2.61
N ASN A 18 -6.58 -8.39 -3.64
CA ASN A 18 -7.60 -8.51 -4.68
C ASN A 18 -7.39 -9.75 -5.58
N ASN A 19 -6.14 -10.11 -5.86
CA ASN A 19 -5.82 -11.21 -6.77
C ASN A 19 -5.72 -12.57 -6.06
N VAL A 20 -5.13 -12.60 -4.86
CA VAL A 20 -4.78 -13.85 -4.15
C VAL A 20 -5.80 -14.18 -3.07
N HIS A 21 -6.35 -13.19 -2.37
CA HIS A 21 -7.22 -13.40 -1.22
C HIS A 21 -8.62 -12.82 -1.44
N LYS A 22 -9.46 -13.56 -2.16
CA LYS A 22 -10.86 -13.18 -2.33
C LYS A 22 -11.60 -13.28 -0.99
N PRO A 23 -12.27 -12.20 -0.53
CA PRO A 23 -13.00 -12.22 0.73
C PRO A 23 -14.08 -13.30 0.66
N GLY A 24 -13.98 -14.31 1.54
CA GLY A 24 -14.93 -15.43 1.63
C GLY A 24 -14.33 -16.83 1.46
N THR A 25 -13.03 -16.96 1.16
CA THR A 25 -12.42 -18.29 0.89
C THR A 25 -11.59 -18.85 2.03
N VAL A 26 -11.00 -18.01 2.89
CA VAL A 26 -10.15 -18.46 4.00
C VAL A 26 -10.23 -17.46 5.14
N ASP A 27 -10.47 -17.92 6.37
CA ASP A 27 -10.38 -17.09 7.59
C ASP A 27 -8.89 -16.84 7.91
N THR A 28 -8.23 -16.07 7.04
CA THR A 28 -6.86 -15.66 7.26
C THR A 28 -6.90 -14.36 8.03
N SER A 29 -6.65 -14.45 9.34
CA SER A 29 -6.55 -13.27 10.20
C SER A 29 -5.71 -12.17 9.52
N LYS A 30 -6.17 -10.92 9.64
CA LYS A 30 -5.52 -9.74 9.03
C LYS A 30 -4.03 -9.64 9.41
N SER A 31 -3.64 -10.16 10.58
CA SER A 31 -2.25 -10.24 11.04
C SER A 31 -1.44 -11.21 10.18
N THR A 32 -1.90 -12.45 10.01
CA THR A 32 -1.25 -13.47 9.18
C THR A 32 -1.13 -13.02 7.73
N LEU A 33 -2.19 -12.44 7.16
CA LEU A 33 -2.17 -11.92 5.80
C LEU A 33 -1.14 -10.81 5.61
N SER A 34 -1.02 -9.89 6.57
CA SER A 34 -0.05 -8.80 6.48
C SER A 34 1.39 -9.32 6.56
N ARG A 35 1.62 -10.40 7.32
CA ARG A 35 2.92 -11.07 7.38
C ARG A 35 3.27 -11.73 6.03
N ILE A 36 2.35 -12.51 5.45
CA ILE A 36 2.54 -13.18 4.15
C ILE A 36 2.83 -12.13 3.05
N ILE A 37 2.05 -11.05 3.01
CA ILE A 37 2.25 -9.97 2.02
C ILE A 37 3.59 -9.27 2.24
N GLY A 38 4.03 -9.10 3.48
CA GLY A 38 5.35 -8.55 3.80
C GLY A 38 6.49 -9.44 3.30
N GLU A 39 6.39 -10.75 3.52
CA GLU A 39 7.34 -11.75 3.02
C GLU A 39 7.36 -11.75 1.48
N ALA A 40 6.20 -11.78 0.83
CA ALA A 40 6.08 -11.73 -0.63
C ALA A 40 6.68 -10.44 -1.22
N TRP A 41 6.43 -9.28 -0.60
CA TRP A 41 6.98 -8.00 -1.04
C TRP A 41 8.51 -7.97 -0.98
N ASN A 42 9.10 -8.55 0.07
CA ASN A 42 10.54 -8.63 0.22
C ASN A 42 11.19 -9.62 -0.76
N ALA A 43 10.42 -10.61 -1.23
CA ALA A 43 10.86 -11.58 -2.22
C ALA A 43 10.72 -11.08 -3.68
N LEU A 44 10.10 -9.92 -3.92
CA LEU A 44 9.97 -9.38 -5.28
C LEU A 44 11.33 -8.89 -5.82
N ASP A 45 11.59 -9.22 -7.07
CA ASP A 45 12.71 -8.67 -7.81
C ASP A 45 12.54 -7.15 -8.04
N PRO A 46 13.64 -6.40 -8.21
CA PRO A 46 13.59 -4.97 -8.50
C PRO A 46 12.71 -4.63 -9.71
N GLU A 47 12.71 -5.48 -10.74
CA GLU A 47 11.88 -5.30 -11.94
C GLU A 47 10.38 -5.48 -11.64
N GLN A 48 10.03 -6.43 -10.79
CA GLN A 48 8.66 -6.65 -10.35
C GLN A 48 8.19 -5.56 -9.39
N ARG A 49 9.11 -4.98 -8.62
CA ARG A 49 8.83 -3.89 -7.68
C ARG A 49 8.64 -2.55 -8.38
N LYS A 50 9.37 -2.33 -9.49
CA LYS A 50 9.34 -1.11 -10.31
C LYS A 50 7.94 -0.58 -10.64
N PRO A 51 6.97 -1.37 -11.14
CA PRO A 51 5.62 -0.87 -11.43
C PRO A 51 4.91 -0.32 -10.18
N PHE A 52 5.13 -0.93 -9.00
CA PHE A 52 4.54 -0.45 -7.74
C PHE A 52 5.20 0.84 -7.26
N ASP A 53 6.52 0.97 -7.42
CA ASP A 53 7.24 2.21 -7.12
C ASP A 53 6.82 3.36 -8.05
N ASP A 54 6.68 3.10 -9.35
CA ASP A 54 6.22 4.10 -10.32
C ASP A 54 4.76 4.51 -10.05
N ALA A 55 3.89 3.55 -9.69
CA ALA A 55 2.53 3.85 -9.26
C ALA A 55 2.50 4.70 -7.98
N ALA A 56 3.36 4.40 -6.99
CA ALA A 56 3.46 5.18 -5.77
C ALA A 56 3.94 6.62 -6.02
N LYS A 57 4.88 6.82 -6.94
CA LYS A 57 5.33 8.15 -7.37
C LYS A 57 4.17 8.93 -8.01
N ARG A 58 3.40 8.28 -8.88
CA ARG A 58 2.21 8.88 -9.51
C ARG A 58 1.16 9.25 -8.47
N GLU A 59 0.87 8.36 -7.53
CA GLU A 59 -0.11 8.62 -6.46
C GLU A 59 0.32 9.77 -5.56
N LYS A 60 1.62 9.84 -5.21
CA LYS A 60 2.19 10.96 -4.46
C LYS A 60 2.06 12.29 -5.23
N ALA A 61 2.36 12.29 -6.53
CA ALA A 61 2.26 13.48 -7.37
C ALA A 61 0.80 13.93 -7.54
N ALA A 62 -0.11 12.99 -7.83
CA ALA A 62 -1.54 13.26 -7.95
C ALA A 62 -2.12 13.79 -6.63
N HIS A 63 -1.71 13.22 -5.50
CA HIS A 63 -2.10 13.71 -4.18
C HIS A 63 -1.59 15.12 -3.91
N ALA A 64 -0.34 15.42 -4.26
CA ALA A 64 0.23 16.77 -4.11
C ALA A 64 -0.51 17.80 -4.97
N LEU A 65 -0.89 17.42 -6.20
CA LEU A 65 -1.67 18.30 -7.08
C LEU A 65 -3.10 18.52 -6.56
N LYS A 66 -3.76 17.46 -6.08
CA LYS A 66 -5.13 17.51 -5.58
C LYS A 66 -5.23 18.21 -4.21
N HIS A 67 -4.17 18.10 -3.41
CA HIS A 67 -4.11 18.66 -2.07
C HIS A 67 -2.78 19.43 -1.90
N PRO A 68 -2.66 20.63 -2.52
CA PRO A 68 -1.42 21.42 -2.45
C PRO A 68 -1.10 21.87 -1.02
N GLU A 69 -2.12 22.07 -0.18
CA GLU A 69 -1.97 22.43 1.24
C GLU A 69 -1.84 21.22 2.16
N TYR A 70 -1.69 20.01 1.59
CA TYR A 70 -1.55 18.81 2.39
C TYR A 70 -0.22 18.78 3.13
N GLN A 71 -0.30 18.76 4.45
CA GLN A 71 0.85 18.48 5.31
C GLN A 71 0.51 17.33 6.25
N PHE A 72 1.38 16.33 6.28
CA PHE A 72 1.24 15.22 7.22
C PHE A 72 1.48 15.71 8.65
N LYS A 73 0.41 15.74 9.45
CA LYS A 73 0.44 16.06 10.87
C LYS A 73 0.04 14.81 11.66
N PRO A 74 1.01 14.00 12.14
CA PRO A 74 0.69 12.81 12.92
C PRO A 74 0.02 13.22 14.23
N ILE A 75 -1.18 12.71 14.47
CA ILE A 75 -1.84 12.85 15.77
C ILE A 75 -1.21 11.80 16.68
N HIS A 76 -0.34 12.22 17.58
CA HIS A 76 0.05 11.39 18.72
C HIS A 76 -1.12 11.41 19.71
N SER A 77 -2.02 10.44 19.59
CA SER A 77 -2.86 10.11 20.74
C SER A 77 -1.96 9.34 21.71
N LYS A 78 -1.60 9.99 22.82
CA LYS A 78 -1.01 9.32 23.98
C LYS A 78 -2.05 8.44 24.65
#